data_AF-A0A0G4KPL8-F1
#
_entry.id   AF-A0A0G4KPL8-F1
#
_cell.length_a   1.000
_cell.length_b   1.000
_cell.length_c   1.000
_cell.angle_alpha   90.00
_cell.angle_beta   90.00
_cell.angle_gamma   90.00
#
_symmetry.space_group_name_H-M   'P 1'
#
loop_
_entity.id
_entity.type
_entity.pdbx_description
1 polymer ?
#
loop_
_entity_poly.entity_id
_entity_poly.type
_entity_poly.pdbx_seq_one_letter_code
_entity_poly.pdbx_strand_id
1 'polypeptide(L)'
;MRAVDLLLPELERGLADDSYRIRLSSVELVGDLLFNLTGITGNAEPGEEEEEMAREAGASLREVLGEEKRNKILSALYVCRCDTANAVRSAAIGVWKALVSSPRTLKELVPTLTQLII
;
A
#
# COMPACT_ATOMS: atom_id res chain seq x y z
N MET A 1 -4.67 -0.52 21.86
CA MET A 1 -3.70 -1.14 20.95
C MET A 1 -4.49 -1.89 19.90
N ARG A 2 -4.38 -1.53 18.61
CA ARG A 2 -5.16 -2.18 17.55
C ARG A 2 -4.34 -3.31 16.95
N ALA A 3 -4.98 -4.38 16.47
CA ALA A 3 -4.27 -5.51 15.85
C ALA A 3 -3.36 -5.06 14.68
N VAL A 4 -3.78 -4.04 13.93
CA VAL A 4 -2.98 -3.40 12.88
C VAL A 4 -1.63 -2.87 13.37
N ASP A 5 -1.56 -2.37 14.61
CA ASP A 5 -0.32 -1.81 15.18
C ASP A 5 0.74 -2.89 15.43
N LEU A 6 0.33 -4.16 15.53
CA LEU A 6 1.21 -5.32 15.70
C LEU A 6 1.52 -6.01 14.38
N LEU A 7 0.55 -6.07 13.47
CA LEU A 7 0.70 -6.78 12.19
C LEU A 7 1.48 -5.97 11.15
N LEU A 8 1.21 -4.67 11.06
CA LEU A 8 1.78 -3.83 10.01
C LEU A 8 3.32 -3.81 10.03
N PRO A 9 4.01 -3.72 11.19
CA PRO A 9 5.47 -3.77 11.21
C PRO A 9 6.08 -5.07 10.69
N GLU A 10 5.44 -6.22 10.95
CA GLU A 10 5.94 -7.51 10.47
C GLU A 10 5.71 -7.67 8.97
N LEU A 11 4.56 -7.22 8.46
CA LEU A 11 4.27 -7.19 7.04
C LEU A 11 5.20 -6.25 6.28
N GLU A 12 5.50 -5.07 6.83
CA GLU A 12 6.47 -4.12 6.27
C GLU A 12 7.87 -4.74 6.12
N ARG A 13 8.32 -5.55 7.08
CA ARG A 13 9.60 -6.27 6.97
C ARG A 13 9.57 -7.25 5.80
N GLY A 14 8.48 -7.99 5.64
CA GLY A 14 8.32 -8.96 4.56
C GLY A 14 8.32 -8.32 3.16
N LEU A 15 7.91 -7.05 3.03
CA LEU A 15 7.98 -6.31 1.75
C LEU A 15 9.42 -6.11 1.24
N ALA A 16 10.41 -6.13 2.14
CA ALA A 16 11.83 -5.93 1.81
C ALA A 16 12.65 -7.23 1.86
N ASP A 17 12.00 -8.39 1.97
CA ASP A 17 12.68 -9.68 2.09
C ASP A 17 13.44 -10.06 0.80
N ASP A 18 14.57 -10.77 0.92
CA ASP A 18 15.36 -11.24 -0.23
C ASP A 18 14.55 -12.18 -1.14
N SER A 19 13.68 -13.00 -0.55
CA SER A 19 12.81 -13.92 -1.25
C SER A 19 11.62 -13.20 -1.86
N TYR A 20 11.56 -13.18 -3.20
CA TYR A 20 10.42 -12.59 -3.91
C TYR A 20 9.07 -13.23 -3.54
N ARG A 21 9.07 -14.49 -3.07
CA ARG A 21 7.84 -15.16 -2.61
C ARG A 21 7.33 -14.55 -1.30
N ILE A 22 8.24 -14.22 -0.38
CA ILE A 22 7.89 -13.55 0.87
C ILE A 22 7.41 -12.13 0.57
N ARG A 23 8.10 -11.41 -0.33
CA ARG A 23 7.64 -10.09 -0.79
C ARG A 23 6.26 -10.14 -1.42
N LEU A 24 6.00 -11.10 -2.30
CA LEU A 24 4.69 -11.28 -2.94
C LEU A 24 3.59 -11.50 -1.90
N SER A 25 3.75 -12.50 -1.03
CA SER A 25 2.78 -12.77 0.03
C SER A 25 2.61 -11.59 0.98
N SER A 26 3.68 -10.83 1.24
CA SER A 26 3.60 -9.62 2.07
C SER A 26 2.82 -8.52 1.38
N VAL A 27 3.02 -8.29 0.07
CA VAL A 27 2.22 -7.32 -0.70
C VAL A 27 0.74 -7.69 -0.70
N GLU A 28 0.43 -8.98 -0.90
CA GLU A 28 -0.95 -9.48 -0.87
C GLU A 28 -1.60 -9.29 0.50
N LEU A 29 -0.92 -9.72 1.57
CA LEU A 29 -1.43 -9.58 2.94
C LEU A 29 -1.54 -8.11 3.39
N VAL A 30 -0.60 -7.25 2.98
CA VAL A 30 -0.72 -5.80 3.19
C VAL A 30 -1.93 -5.27 2.43
N GLY A 31 -2.11 -5.64 1.17
CA GLY A 31 -3.28 -5.27 0.37
C GLY A 31 -4.58 -5.62 1.07
N ASP A 32 -4.74 -6.89 1.45
CA ASP A 32 -5.91 -7.40 2.16
C ASP A 32 -6.16 -6.63 3.46
N LEU A 33 -5.11 -6.39 4.26
CA LEU A 33 -5.23 -5.62 5.49
C LEU A 33 -5.72 -4.20 5.21
N LEU A 34 -5.12 -3.49 4.25
CA LEU A 34 -5.48 -2.12 3.92
C LEU A 34 -6.90 -2.02 3.36
N PHE A 35 -7.30 -2.96 2.50
CA PHE A 35 -8.67 -3.05 1.97
C PHE A 35 -9.70 -3.28 3.07
N ASN A 36 -9.40 -4.17 4.02
CA ASN A 36 -10.26 -4.39 5.18
C ASN A 36 -10.39 -3.14 6.07
N LEU A 37 -9.33 -2.33 6.19
CA LEU A 37 -9.37 -1.10 6.97
C LEU A 37 -10.12 0.03 6.27
N THR A 38 -10.08 0.09 4.93
CA THR A 38 -10.73 1.14 4.15
C THR A 38 -12.16 0.79 3.74
N GLY A 39 -12.55 -0.49 3.83
CA GLY A 39 -13.88 -0.97 3.46
C GLY A 39 -14.08 -1.15 1.96
N ILE A 40 -13.00 -1.10 1.16
CA ILE A 40 -13.07 -1.34 -0.29
C ILE A 40 -12.83 -2.82 -0.59
N THR A 41 -13.50 -3.34 -1.61
CA THR A 41 -13.14 -4.62 -2.23
C THR A 41 -12.25 -4.32 -3.43
N GLY A 42 -11.08 -4.97 -3.55
CA GLY A 42 -10.09 -4.74 -4.63
C GLY A 42 -10.55 -5.06 -6.07
N ASN A 43 -11.85 -5.22 -6.31
CA ASN A 43 -12.48 -5.52 -7.60
C ASN A 43 -13.40 -4.37 -8.05
N ALA A 44 -12.89 -3.13 -8.03
CA ALA A 44 -13.58 -2.01 -8.66
C ALA A 44 -13.61 -2.17 -10.19
N GLU A 45 -14.74 -1.90 -10.82
CA GLU A 45 -14.82 -1.79 -12.28
C GLU A 45 -14.02 -0.54 -12.74
N PRO A 46 -13.22 -0.63 -13.82
CA PRO A 46 -12.41 0.51 -14.26
C PRO A 46 -13.28 1.69 -14.70
N GLY A 47 -13.08 2.86 -14.09
CA GLY A 47 -13.87 4.06 -14.41
C GLY A 47 -13.85 5.12 -13.32
N GLU A 48 -14.77 6.09 -13.41
CA GLU A 48 -14.90 7.19 -12.45
C GLU A 48 -15.20 6.69 -11.02
N GLU A 49 -15.92 5.56 -10.90
CA GLU A 49 -16.20 4.91 -9.62
C GLU A 49 -14.92 4.38 -8.93
N GLU A 50 -13.94 3.88 -9.69
CA GLU A 50 -12.64 3.42 -9.16
C GLU A 50 -11.86 4.59 -8.54
N GLU A 51 -11.84 5.75 -9.20
CA GLU A 51 -11.12 6.93 -8.71
C GLU A 51 -11.76 7.51 -7.44
N GLU A 52 -13.10 7.53 -7.38
CA GLU A 52 -13.84 7.95 -6.19
C GLU A 52 -13.58 7.00 -5.01
N MET A 53 -13.70 5.68 -5.22
CA MET A 53 -13.39 4.68 -4.20
C MET A 53 -11.94 4.77 -3.70
N ALA A 54 -10.96 4.94 -4.60
CA ALA A 54 -9.56 5.09 -4.21
C ALA A 54 -9.31 6.38 -3.42
N ARG A 55 -10.04 7.47 -3.73
CA ARG A 55 -9.98 8.72 -2.97
C ARG A 55 -10.54 8.55 -1.55
N GLU A 56 -11.69 7.91 -1.42
CA GLU A 56 -12.31 7.61 -0.12
C GLU A 56 -11.44 6.67 0.70
N ALA A 57 -10.90 5.62 0.09
CA ALA A 57 -9.98 4.69 0.73
C ALA A 57 -8.72 5.41 1.23
N GLY A 58 -8.13 6.28 0.41
CA GLY A 58 -6.96 7.05 0.79
C GLY A 58 -7.22 7.99 1.98
N ALA A 59 -8.43 8.53 2.12
CA ALA A 59 -8.86 9.34 3.25
C ALA A 59 -9.09 8.49 4.51
N SER A 60 -9.87 7.42 4.38
CA SER A 60 -10.14 6.44 5.45
C SER A 60 -8.84 5.87 6.02
N LEU A 61 -7.90 5.50 5.15
CA LEU A 61 -6.61 4.96 5.58
C LEU A 61 -5.80 5.96 6.43
N ARG A 62 -5.85 7.25 6.07
CA ARG A 62 -5.16 8.31 6.83
C ARG A 62 -5.80 8.51 8.21
N GLU A 63 -7.12 8.46 8.28
CA GLU A 63 -7.87 8.56 9.54
C GLU A 63 -7.57 7.37 10.46
N VAL A 64 -7.60 6.15 9.91
CA VAL A 64 -7.36 4.93 10.67
C VAL A 64 -5.89 4.82 11.08
N LEU A 65 -4.93 4.83 10.15
CA LEU A 65 -3.53 4.57 10.49
C LEU A 65 -2.82 5.77 11.11
N GLY A 66 -3.29 6.99 10.85
CA GLY A 66 -2.52 8.21 11.04
C GLY A 66 -1.53 8.43 9.88
N GLU A 67 -1.08 9.67 9.74
CA GLU A 67 -0.29 10.12 8.59
C GLU A 67 1.05 9.40 8.45
N GLU A 68 1.80 9.26 9.54
CA GLU A 68 3.14 8.67 9.53
C GLU A 68 3.12 7.21 9.05
N LYS A 69 2.26 6.37 9.66
CA LYS A 69 2.12 4.95 9.30
C LYS A 69 1.59 4.79 7.87
N ARG A 70 0.59 5.59 7.49
CA ARG A 70 0.03 5.60 6.13
C ARG A 70 1.10 5.97 5.10
N ASN A 71 1.92 6.97 5.38
CA ASN A 71 2.99 7.37 4.48
C ASN A 71 4.07 6.30 4.37
N LYS A 72 4.43 5.65 5.48
CA LYS A 72 5.41 4.56 5.50
C LYS A 72 4.96 3.36 4.65
N ILE A 73 3.75 2.84 4.89
CA ILE A 73 3.27 1.66 4.17
C ILE A 73 3.03 1.94 2.68
N LEU A 74 2.46 3.10 2.33
CA LEU A 74 2.29 3.47 0.93
C LEU A 74 3.63 3.67 0.22
N SER A 75 4.65 4.21 0.92
CA SER A 75 5.99 4.34 0.36
C SER A 75 6.62 2.97 0.11
N ALA A 76 6.49 2.02 1.04
CA ALA A 76 6.97 0.65 0.86
C ALA A 76 6.28 -0.04 -0.33
N LEU A 77 4.95 0.06 -0.42
CA LEU A 77 4.19 -0.44 -1.57
C LEU A 77 4.62 0.20 -2.89
N TYR A 78 4.91 1.51 -2.88
CA TYR A 78 5.40 2.21 -4.06
C TYR A 78 6.73 1.64 -4.55
N VAL A 79 7.66 1.34 -3.64
CA VAL A 79 8.93 0.68 -3.98
C VAL A 79 8.68 -0.70 -4.59
N CYS A 80 7.75 -1.49 -4.04
CA CYS A 80 7.38 -2.81 -4.58
C CYS A 80 6.81 -2.76 -6.01
N ARG A 81 6.29 -1.62 -6.47
CA ARG A 81 5.88 -1.46 -7.89
C ARG A 81 7.08 -1.51 -8.85
N CYS A 82 8.29 -1.30 -8.35
CA CYS A 82 9.54 -1.38 -9.10
C CYS A 82 10.28 -2.71 -8.87
N ASP A 83 9.66 -3.71 -8.23
CA ASP A 83 10.30 -4.99 -7.90
C ASP A 83 10.89 -5.70 -9.13
N THR A 84 11.96 -6.47 -8.95
CA THR A 84 12.57 -7.27 -10.03
C THR A 84 11.67 -8.42 -10.47
N ALA A 85 10.90 -9.01 -9.55
CA ALA A 85 9.93 -10.05 -9.84
C ALA A 85 8.59 -9.47 -10.33
N ASN A 86 8.16 -9.90 -11.52
CA ASN A 86 6.93 -9.41 -12.14
C ASN A 86 5.68 -9.65 -11.28
N ALA A 87 5.59 -10.77 -10.57
CA ALA A 87 4.45 -11.07 -9.71
C ALA A 87 4.29 -10.02 -8.59
N VAL A 88 5.38 -9.68 -7.90
CA VAL A 88 5.38 -8.67 -6.83
C VAL A 88 4.99 -7.31 -7.39
N ARG A 89 5.60 -6.91 -8.52
CA ARG A 89 5.29 -5.66 -9.22
C ARG A 89 3.80 -5.57 -9.58
N SER A 90 3.23 -6.61 -10.18
CA SER A 90 1.81 -6.61 -10.57
C SER A 90 0.88 -6.50 -9.37
N ALA A 91 1.13 -7.27 -8.29
CA ALA A 91 0.35 -7.21 -7.07
C ALA A 91 0.41 -5.80 -6.43
N ALA A 92 1.61 -5.22 -6.33
CA ALA A 92 1.80 -3.90 -5.74
C ALA A 92 1.14 -2.79 -6.56
N ILE A 93 1.14 -2.89 -7.90
CA ILE A 93 0.42 -1.95 -8.77
C ILE A 93 -1.09 -2.03 -8.53
N GLY A 94 -1.65 -3.24 -8.38
CA GLY A 94 -3.06 -3.44 -8.08
C GLY A 94 -3.47 -2.77 -6.77
N VAL A 95 -2.75 -3.09 -5.69
CA VAL A 95 -2.98 -2.48 -4.37
C VAL A 95 -2.84 -0.95 -4.42
N TRP A 96 -1.82 -0.45 -5.11
CA TRP A 96 -1.60 0.99 -5.25
C TRP A 96 -2.76 1.70 -5.93
N LYS A 97 -3.25 1.18 -7.07
CA LYS A 97 -4.36 1.79 -7.81
C LYS A 97 -5.64 1.87 -6.97
N ALA A 98 -5.95 0.81 -6.24
CA ALA A 98 -7.12 0.75 -5.38
C ALA A 98 -7.08 1.73 -4.20
N LEU A 99 -5.89 2.15 -3.75
CA LEU A 99 -5.73 3.00 -2.57
C LEU A 99 -5.30 4.44 -2.87
N VAL A 100 -4.80 4.71 -4.08
CA VAL A 100 -4.20 6.00 -4.43
C VAL A 100 -4.78 6.51 -5.74
N SER A 101 -5.72 7.44 -5.63
CA SER A 101 -6.36 8.10 -6.78
C SER A 101 -5.51 9.18 -7.44
N SER A 102 -4.55 9.79 -6.74
CA SER A 102 -3.83 10.97 -7.24
C SER A 102 -2.31 10.82 -7.28
N PRO A 103 -1.63 11.26 -8.37
CA PRO A 103 -0.17 11.35 -8.40
C PRO A 103 0.38 12.38 -7.40
N ARG A 104 -0.44 13.26 -6.85
CA ARG A 104 -0.05 14.20 -5.78
C ARG A 104 0.39 13.45 -4.53
N THR A 105 -0.23 12.32 -4.21
CA THR A 105 0.14 11.50 -3.06
C THR A 105 1.60 11.06 -3.15
N LEU A 106 2.09 10.70 -4.34
CA LEU A 106 3.51 10.36 -4.50
C LEU A 106 4.45 11.52 -4.10
N LYS A 107 4.09 12.77 -4.45
CA LYS A 107 4.89 13.95 -4.06
C LYS A 107 4.94 14.13 -2.54
N GLU A 108 3.84 13.85 -1.86
CA GLU A 108 3.74 13.90 -0.40
C GLU A 108 4.60 12.81 0.27
N LEU A 109 4.75 11.66 -0.39
CA LEU A 109 5.54 10.53 0.10
C LEU A 109 7.05 10.68 -0.12
N VAL A 110 7.52 11.63 -0.94
CA VAL A 110 8.95 11.78 -1.29
C VAL A 110 9.89 11.80 -0.06
N PRO A 111 9.61 12.52 1.04
CA PRO A 111 10.47 12.51 2.22
C PRO A 111 10.59 11.10 2.84
N THR A 112 9.48 10.34 2.87
CA THR A 112 9.46 8.98 3.43
C THR A 112 10.14 7.99 2.48
N LEU A 113 9.90 8.10 1.17
CA LEU A 113 10.57 7.29 0.15
C LEU A 113 12.09 7.44 0.19
N THR A 114 12.57 8.67 0.37
CA THR A 114 14.01 8.95 0.46
C THR A 114 14.65 8.22 1.66
N GLN A 115 13.94 8.12 2.78
CA GLN A 115 14.42 7.40 3.97
C GLN A 115 14.42 5.87 3.81
N LEU A 116 13.61 5.33 2.90
CA LEU A 116 13.53 3.88 2.66
C LEU A 116 14.55 3.37 1.63
N ILE A 117 15.04 4.25 0.76
CA ILE A 117 15.95 3.90 -0.36
C ILE A 117 17.42 4.10 0.01
N ILE A 118 17.70 4.92 1.05
CA ILE A 118 19.05 5.18 1.57
C ILE A 118 19.39 4.18 2.66
#